data_AF-A0A9P9JE94-F1
#
_entry.id   AF-A0A9P9JE94-F1
#
_cell.length_a   1.000
_cell.length_b   1.000
_cell.length_c   1.000
_cell.angle_alpha   90.00
_cell.angle_beta   90.00
_cell.angle_gamma   90.00
#
_symmetry.space_group_name_H-M   'P 1'
#
loop_
_entity.id
_entity.type
_entity.pdbx_description
1 polymer ?
#
loop_
_entity_poly.entity_id
_entity_poly.type
_entity_poly.pdbx_seq_one_letter_code
_entity_poly.pdbx_strand_id
1 'polypeptide(L)'
;MEMNTLNLDYSSVNLMLQLQIQDLEEIIASSKGKYREGETPDADLALVASKSELEFFKSSISDRWMCKSITQAVISDGELVCRQQGEENLETRDREFALNLDTNRETPSDGTADSEPRDEGLLGKLEALHVHFPDDDLDRSI
;
A
#
# COMPACT_ATOMS: atom_id res chain seq x y z
N MET A 1 16.30 -5.24 22.16
CA MET A 1 15.02 -5.26 22.89
C MET A 1 13.97 -5.40 21.81
N GLU A 2 13.61 -6.64 21.51
CA GLU A 2 12.55 -6.95 20.53
C GLU A 2 11.25 -6.39 21.08
N MET A 3 10.76 -5.31 20.47
CA MET A 3 9.41 -4.85 20.68
C MET A 3 8.53 -5.89 20.01
N ASN A 4 8.00 -6.82 20.81
CA ASN A 4 7.04 -7.82 20.40
C ASN A 4 5.87 -7.09 19.72
N THR A 5 5.88 -7.07 18.40
CA THR A 5 4.89 -6.48 17.52
C THR A 5 3.66 -7.34 17.64
N LEU A 6 2.81 -6.99 18.61
CA LEU A 6 1.43 -7.45 18.67
C LEU A 6 0.89 -7.44 17.24
N ASN A 7 0.55 -8.62 16.71
CA ASN A 7 -0.04 -8.81 15.39
C ASN A 7 -1.47 -8.22 15.39
N LEU A 8 -1.54 -6.90 15.48
CA LEU A 8 -2.75 -6.09 15.55
C LEU A 8 -3.15 -5.72 14.14
N ASP A 9 -4.41 -5.97 13.80
CA ASP A 9 -4.99 -5.50 12.56
C ASP A 9 -5.05 -3.97 12.52
N TYR A 10 -5.15 -3.41 11.31
CA TYR A 10 -5.22 -1.96 11.09
C TYR A 10 -6.28 -1.27 11.96
N SER A 11 -7.45 -1.89 12.10
CA SER A 11 -8.58 -1.32 12.85
C SER A 11 -8.22 -1.20 14.33
N SER A 12 -7.56 -2.22 14.89
CA SER A 12 -7.11 -2.20 16.28
C SER A 12 -6.03 -1.13 16.53
N VAL A 13 -5.05 -1.00 15.62
CA VAL A 13 -4.00 0.03 15.73
C VAL A 13 -4.59 1.44 15.60
N ASN A 14 -5.48 1.64 14.62
CA ASN A 14 -6.15 2.92 14.41
C ASN A 14 -7.03 3.30 15.60
N LEU A 15 -7.76 2.35 16.19
CA LEU A 15 -8.56 2.58 17.38
C LEU A 15 -7.68 2.97 18.57
N MET A 16 -6.56 2.28 18.79
CA MET A 16 -5.61 2.61 19.86
C MET A 16 -5.10 4.05 19.74
N LEU A 17 -4.68 4.45 18.54
CA LEU A 17 -4.21 5.83 18.30
C LEU A 17 -5.32 6.86 18.49
N GLN A 18 -6.55 6.56 18.07
CA GLN A 18 -7.69 7.45 18.28
C GLN A 18 -7.98 7.67 19.76
N LEU A 19 -7.96 6.60 20.55
CA LEU A 19 -8.15 6.70 22.01
C LEU A 19 -7.06 7.55 22.65
N GLN A 20 -5.79 7.32 22.30
CA GLN A 20 -4.68 8.11 22.84
C GLN A 20 -4.76 9.60 22.47
N ILE A 21 -5.15 9.91 21.23
CA ILE A 21 -5.36 11.31 20.80
C ILE A 21 -6.50 11.95 21.59
N GLN A 22 -7.62 11.23 21.77
CA GLN A 22 -8.77 11.71 22.53
C GLN A 22 -8.42 11.99 23.99
N ASP A 23 -7.66 11.10 24.64
CA ASP A 23 -7.19 11.28 26.01
C ASP A 23 -6.35 12.56 26.15
N LEU A 24 -5.42 12.79 25.22
CA LEU A 24 -4.61 14.01 25.20
C LEU A 24 -5.46 15.26 24.98
N GLU A 25 -6.47 15.20 24.12
CA GLU A 25 -7.40 16.30 23.89
C GLU A 25 -8.18 16.66 25.15
N GLU A 26 -8.65 15.66 25.91
CA GLU A 26 -9.34 15.87 27.18
C GLU A 26 -8.40 16.49 28.23
N ILE A 27 -7.16 16.00 28.33
CA ILE A 27 -6.15 16.56 29.25
C ILE A 27 -5.86 18.02 28.90
N ILE A 28 -5.58 18.31 27.62
CA ILE A 28 -5.30 19.67 27.12
C ILE A 28 -6.51 20.59 27.33
N ALA A 29 -7.73 20.11 27.09
CA ALA A 29 -8.94 20.88 27.33
C ALA A 29 -9.12 21.21 28.83
N SER A 30 -8.79 20.27 29.71
CA SER A 30 -8.86 20.43 31.16
C SER A 30 -7.76 21.33 31.74
N SER A 31 -6.65 21.57 31.04
CA SER A 31 -5.54 22.42 31.50
C SER A 31 -5.71 23.90 31.16
N LYS A 32 -6.64 24.24 30.23
CA LYS A 32 -6.96 25.63 29.87
C LYS A 32 -7.41 26.45 31.08
N GLY A 33 -6.74 27.57 31.33
CA GLY A 33 -7.09 28.53 32.39
C GLY A 33 -6.45 28.26 33.76
N LYS A 34 -5.56 27.26 33.90
CA LYS A 34 -4.84 26.97 35.15
C LYS A 34 -3.61 27.87 35.39
N TYR A 35 -3.12 28.54 34.36
CA TYR A 35 -1.85 29.27 34.40
C TYR A 35 -2.02 30.78 34.20
N ARG A 36 -1.03 31.55 34.67
CA ARG A 36 -1.01 33.01 34.52
C ARG A 36 -0.86 33.36 33.04
N GLU A 37 -1.41 34.52 32.65
CA GLU A 37 -1.30 35.02 31.28
C GLU A 37 0.19 35.14 30.87
N GLY A 38 0.59 34.41 29.81
CA GLY A 38 1.97 34.37 29.31
C GLY A 38 2.82 33.19 29.79
N GLU A 39 2.31 32.33 30.69
CA GLU A 39 3.03 31.16 31.18
C GLU A 39 2.41 29.88 30.59
N THR A 40 3.09 29.29 29.60
CA THR A 40 2.78 27.93 29.11
C THR A 40 3.74 26.95 29.76
N PRO A 41 3.28 26.06 30.65
CA PRO A 41 4.15 25.06 31.24
C PRO A 41 4.76 24.15 30.18
N ASP A 42 6.00 23.72 30.39
CA ASP A 42 6.65 22.71 29.54
C ASP A 42 5.80 21.43 29.40
N ALA A 43 5.02 21.09 30.41
CA ALA A 43 4.10 19.96 30.38
C ALA A 43 2.98 20.13 29.32
N ASP A 44 2.40 21.33 29.18
CA ASP A 44 1.39 21.59 28.16
C ASP A 44 2.01 21.60 26.76
N LEU A 45 3.24 22.13 26.62
CA LEU A 45 4.00 22.05 25.37
C LEU A 45 4.31 20.61 24.98
N ALA A 46 4.72 19.78 25.95
CA ALA A 46 4.97 18.36 25.74
C ALA A 46 3.69 17.62 25.31
N LEU A 47 2.54 17.90 25.93
CA LEU A 47 1.25 17.30 25.53
C LEU A 47 0.86 17.65 24.09
N VAL A 48 1.05 18.91 23.69
CA VAL A 48 0.78 19.35 22.31
C VAL A 48 1.72 18.67 21.32
N ALA A 49 3.01 18.53 21.66
CA ALA A 49 3.98 17.81 20.83
C ALA A 49 3.67 16.31 20.73
N SER A 50 3.33 15.66 21.84
CA SER A 50 2.89 14.25 21.83
C SER A 50 1.66 14.05 20.96
N LYS A 51 0.70 14.98 21.00
CA LYS A 51 -0.50 14.91 20.16
C LYS A 51 -0.12 14.98 18.67
N SER A 52 0.72 15.92 18.27
CA SER A 52 1.11 16.07 16.86
C SER A 52 1.90 14.86 16.35
N GLU A 53 2.74 14.26 17.19
CA GLU A 53 3.43 13.01 16.87
C GLU A 53 2.44 11.85 16.65
N LEU A 54 1.42 11.70 17.50
CA LEU A 54 0.41 10.66 17.33
C LEU A 54 -0.43 10.86 16.06
N GLU A 55 -0.78 12.09 15.71
CA GLU A 55 -1.47 12.42 14.45
C GLU A 55 -0.59 12.08 13.22
N PHE A 56 0.70 12.36 13.30
CA PHE A 56 1.67 11.95 12.29
C PHE A 56 1.75 10.43 12.17
N PHE A 57 1.87 9.70 13.28
CA PHE A 57 1.90 8.24 13.27
C PHE A 57 0.62 7.64 12.68
N LYS A 58 -0.55 8.18 13.03
CA LYS A 58 -1.83 7.75 12.46
C LYS A 58 -1.84 7.87 10.93
N SER A 59 -1.35 8.99 10.40
CA SER A 59 -1.26 9.21 8.95
C SER A 59 -0.27 8.25 8.30
N SER A 60 0.93 8.13 8.87
CA SER A 60 1.98 7.24 8.37
C SER A 60 1.56 5.76 8.35
N ILE A 61 0.87 5.30 9.39
CA ILE A 61 0.32 3.94 9.44
C ILE A 61 -0.75 3.77 8.36
N SER A 62 -1.67 4.73 8.22
CA SER A 62 -2.72 4.67 7.18
C SER A 62 -2.12 4.55 5.77
N ASP A 63 -1.14 5.39 5.45
CA ASP A 63 -0.44 5.37 4.17
C ASP A 63 0.23 4.01 3.92
N ARG A 64 0.87 3.45 4.96
CA ARG A 64 1.51 2.13 4.86
C ARG A 64 0.50 1.02 4.58
N TRP A 65 -0.63 0.99 5.27
CA TRP A 65 -1.68 -0.01 5.04
C TRP A 65 -2.29 0.13 3.64
N MET A 66 -2.49 1.37 3.18
CA MET A 66 -2.94 1.65 1.83
C MET A 66 -1.95 1.12 0.79
N CYS A 67 -0.66 1.42 0.94
CA CYS A 67 0.39 0.89 0.06
C CYS A 67 0.41 -0.64 0.05
N LYS A 68 0.30 -1.30 1.21
CA LYS A 68 0.24 -2.76 1.30
C LYS A 68 -0.96 -3.32 0.52
N SER A 69 -2.13 -2.71 0.69
CA SER A 69 -3.35 -3.13 -0.02
C SER A 69 -3.22 -2.93 -1.54
N ILE A 70 -2.64 -1.81 -1.99
CA ILE A 70 -2.41 -1.54 -3.41
C ILE A 70 -1.46 -2.58 -4.01
N THR A 71 -0.34 -2.85 -3.35
CA THR A 71 0.63 -3.84 -3.82
C THR A 71 -0.01 -5.23 -3.91
N GLN A 72 -0.79 -5.63 -2.89
CA GLN A 72 -1.50 -6.90 -2.92
C GLN A 72 -2.50 -6.99 -4.08
N ALA A 73 -3.26 -5.93 -4.34
CA ALA A 73 -4.18 -5.87 -5.48
C ALA A 73 -3.43 -5.97 -6.81
N VAL A 74 -2.32 -5.22 -6.98
CA VAL A 74 -1.50 -5.26 -8.20
C VAL A 74 -0.93 -6.65 -8.45
N ILE A 75 -0.45 -7.34 -7.41
CA ILE A 75 0.08 -8.71 -7.53
C ILE A 75 -1.04 -9.69 -7.89
N SER A 76 -2.16 -9.65 -7.15
CA SER A 76 -3.32 -10.52 -7.37
C SER A 76 -3.93 -10.35 -8.77
N ASP A 77 -4.16 -9.10 -9.17
CA ASP A 77 -4.84 -8.78 -10.43
C ASP A 77 -3.89 -8.95 -11.62
N GLY A 78 -2.58 -8.86 -11.40
CA GLY A 78 -1.56 -9.03 -12.44
C GLY A 78 -1.66 -10.38 -13.16
N GLU A 79 -1.88 -11.47 -12.43
CA GLU A 79 -2.06 -12.80 -13.05
C GLU A 79 -3.33 -12.86 -13.92
N LEU A 80 -4.41 -12.20 -13.48
CA LEU A 80 -5.66 -12.14 -14.22
C LEU A 80 -5.50 -11.33 -15.51
N VAL A 81 -4.86 -10.18 -15.44
CA VAL A 81 -4.57 -9.34 -16.61
C VAL A 81 -3.69 -10.09 -17.62
N CYS A 82 -2.62 -10.75 -17.17
CA CYS A 82 -1.75 -11.51 -18.06
C CYS A 82 -2.48 -12.63 -18.80
N ARG A 83 -3.38 -13.34 -18.11
CA ARG A 83 -4.17 -14.40 -18.75
C ARG A 83 -5.13 -13.85 -19.79
N GLN A 84 -5.85 -12.77 -19.45
CA GLN A 84 -6.80 -12.15 -20.35
C GLN A 84 -6.11 -11.62 -21.62
N GLN A 85 -4.92 -11.03 -21.46
CA GLN A 85 -4.12 -10.56 -22.58
C GLN A 85 -3.63 -11.71 -23.48
N GLY A 86 -3.32 -12.87 -22.89
CA GLY A 86 -3.03 -14.09 -23.66
C GLY A 86 -4.21 -14.53 -24.52
N GLU A 87 -5.42 -14.57 -23.95
CA GLU A 87 -6.64 -14.93 -24.68
C GLU A 87 -6.95 -13.91 -25.79
N GLU A 88 -6.85 -12.61 -25.52
CA GLU A 88 -7.05 -11.55 -26.50
C GLU A 88 -6.07 -11.64 -27.68
N ASN A 89 -4.81 -11.94 -27.41
CA ASN A 89 -3.80 -12.13 -28.46
C ASN A 89 -4.11 -13.36 -29.33
N LEU A 90 -4.63 -14.44 -28.73
CA LEU A 90 -5.04 -15.62 -29.46
C LEU A 90 -6.25 -15.33 -30.36
N GLU A 91 -7.27 -14.67 -29.83
CA GLU A 91 -8.47 -14.27 -30.59
C GLU A 91 -8.12 -13.31 -31.74
N THR A 92 -7.22 -12.36 -31.50
CA THR A 92 -6.75 -11.42 -32.51
C THR A 92 -6.04 -12.16 -33.65
N ARG A 93 -5.13 -13.08 -33.32
CA ARG A 93 -4.42 -13.89 -34.31
C ARG A 93 -5.36 -14.82 -35.08
N ASP A 94 -6.34 -15.41 -34.42
CA ASP A 94 -7.34 -16.26 -35.07
C ASP A 94 -8.20 -15.46 -36.07
N ARG A 95 -8.63 -14.26 -35.66
CA ARG A 95 -9.35 -13.33 -36.54
C ARG A 95 -8.51 -12.91 -37.75
N GLU A 96 -7.23 -12.57 -37.55
CA GLU A 96 -6.32 -12.24 -38.66
C GLU A 96 -6.12 -13.41 -39.61
N PHE A 97 -5.97 -14.63 -39.08
CA PHE A 97 -5.84 -15.83 -39.89
C PHE A 97 -7.10 -16.09 -40.73
N ALA A 98 -8.29 -15.98 -40.13
CA ALA A 98 -9.56 -16.14 -40.83
C ALA A 98 -9.72 -15.10 -41.96
N LEU A 99 -9.38 -13.84 -41.72
CA LEU A 99 -9.44 -12.78 -42.74
C LEU A 99 -8.43 -13.01 -43.88
N ASN A 100 -7.21 -13.46 -43.56
CA ASN A 100 -6.19 -13.74 -44.58
C ASN A 100 -6.54 -14.97 -45.45
N LEU A 101 -7.17 -15.99 -44.84
CA LEU A 101 -7.68 -17.17 -45.56
C LEU A 101 -8.78 -16.78 -46.56
N ASP A 102 -9.69 -15.87 -46.15
CA ASP A 102 -10.79 -15.39 -46.99
C ASP A 102 -10.30 -14.48 -48.14
N THR A 103 -9.13 -13.83 -47.96
CA THR A 103 -8.59 -12.85 -48.93
C THR A 103 -7.48 -13.40 -49.82
N ASN A 104 -7.05 -14.67 -49.66
CA ASN A 104 -5.93 -15.31 -50.38
C ASN A 104 -4.67 -14.41 -50.50
N ARG A 105 -4.31 -13.77 -49.39
CA ARG A 105 -3.13 -12.88 -49.31
C ARG A 105 -2.06 -13.60 -48.51
N GLU A 106 -0.87 -13.77 -49.09
CA GLU A 106 0.28 -14.35 -48.40
C GLU A 106 0.59 -13.55 -47.12
N THR A 107 0.77 -14.27 -46.02
CA THR A 107 0.96 -13.78 -44.66
C THR A 107 2.11 -12.76 -44.56
N PRO A 108 1.92 -11.57 -43.95
CA PRO A 108 3.06 -10.78 -43.52
C PRO A 108 3.75 -11.51 -42.36
N SER A 109 5.07 -11.57 -42.45
CA SER A 109 5.99 -12.07 -41.43
C SER A 109 5.71 -11.50 -40.05
N ASP A 110 5.62 -12.41 -39.08
CA ASP A 110 5.90 -12.27 -37.64
C ASP A 110 6.30 -10.85 -37.20
N GLY A 111 5.28 -10.01 -37.00
CA GLY A 111 5.44 -8.75 -36.29
C GLY A 111 5.35 -9.08 -34.81
N THR A 112 6.51 -9.28 -34.17
CA THR A 112 6.66 -9.34 -32.72
C THR A 112 5.79 -8.26 -32.10
N ALA A 113 4.69 -8.67 -31.48
CA ALA A 113 3.89 -7.80 -30.64
C ALA A 113 4.85 -7.22 -29.60
N ASP A 114 5.03 -5.90 -29.66
CA ASP A 114 5.83 -5.14 -28.71
C ASP A 114 5.08 -5.15 -27.38
N SER A 115 5.07 -6.31 -26.72
CA SER A 115 4.69 -6.43 -25.33
C SER A 115 5.83 -5.78 -24.57
N GLU A 116 5.65 -4.49 -24.24
CA GLU A 116 6.51 -3.79 -23.28
C GLU A 116 6.81 -4.78 -22.14
N PRO A 117 8.08 -5.18 -21.96
CA PRO A 117 8.42 -6.22 -21.02
C PRO A 117 7.97 -5.74 -19.65
N ARG A 118 7.21 -6.61 -18.95
CA ARG A 118 6.89 -6.44 -17.54
C ARG A 118 8.16 -5.99 -16.84
N ASP A 119 8.22 -4.74 -16.39
CA ASP A 119 9.44 -4.18 -15.78
C ASP A 119 9.61 -4.86 -14.41
N GLU A 120 10.25 -6.02 -14.42
CA GLU A 120 10.63 -6.79 -13.23
C GLU A 120 11.49 -5.95 -12.29
N GLY A 121 12.21 -4.95 -12.82
CA GLY A 121 12.95 -3.97 -12.04
C GLY A 121 12.02 -3.00 -11.28
N LEU A 122 10.88 -2.62 -11.85
CA LEU A 122 9.86 -1.83 -11.17
C LEU A 122 9.17 -2.66 -10.07
N LEU A 123 8.86 -3.92 -10.35
CA LEU A 123 8.24 -4.81 -9.37
C LEU A 123 9.20 -5.11 -8.20
N GLY A 124 10.48 -5.34 -8.49
CA GLY A 124 11.53 -5.51 -7.48
C GLY A 124 11.81 -4.22 -6.70
N LYS A 125 11.65 -3.04 -7.28
CA LYS A 125 11.72 -1.75 -6.56
C LYS A 125 10.51 -1.55 -5.63
N LEU A 126 9.31 -1.96 -6.07
CA LEU A 126 8.11 -1.99 -5.24
C LEU A 126 8.24 -2.96 -4.08
N GLU A 127 8.83 -4.14 -4.33
CA GLU A 127 9.19 -5.11 -3.29
C GLU A 127 10.30 -4.57 -2.37
N ALA A 128 11.31 -3.86 -2.88
CA ALA A 128 12.35 -3.28 -2.04
C ALA A 128 11.86 -2.09 -1.19
N LEU A 129 10.84 -1.36 -1.65
CA LEU A 129 10.14 -0.34 -0.86
C LEU A 129 9.28 -0.96 0.26
N HIS A 130 8.98 -2.26 0.19
CA HIS A 130 8.50 -3.04 1.32
C HIS A 130 9.62 -3.10 2.37
N VAL A 131 9.73 -2.04 3.17
CA VAL A 131 10.63 -1.98 4.33
C VAL A 131 10.25 -3.15 5.23
N HIS A 132 11.05 -4.21 5.15
CA HIS A 132 10.92 -5.47 5.88
C HIS A 132 10.70 -5.18 7.37
N PHE A 133 9.53 -5.55 7.89
CA PHE A 133 9.40 -5.83 9.32
C PHE A 133 9.55 -7.35 9.47
N PRO A 134 10.33 -7.82 10.46
CA PRO A 134 10.79 -9.21 10.57
C PRO A 134 9.70 -10.26 10.93
N ASP A 135 8.42 -9.99 10.67
CA ASP A 135 7.31 -10.89 11.03
C ASP A 135 6.58 -11.51 9.82
N ASP A 136 6.96 -11.18 8.58
CA ASP A 136 6.32 -11.75 7.38
C ASP A 136 6.78 -13.19 7.05
N ASP A 137 7.67 -13.80 7.85
CA ASP A 137 8.19 -15.17 7.64
C ASP A 137 7.25 -16.30 8.13
N LEU A 138 6.10 -15.99 8.73
CA LEU A 138 5.20 -17.00 9.29
C LEU A 138 4.16 -17.58 8.31
N ASP A 139 4.00 -17.00 7.11
CA ASP A 139 2.98 -17.46 6.13
C ASP A 139 3.55 -18.17 4.89
N ARG A 140 4.87 -18.48 4.86
CA ARG A 140 5.49 -19.24 3.75
C ARG A 140 5.73 -20.74 4.03
N SER A 141 5.03 -21.32 5.02
CA SER A 141 5.07 -22.77 5.26
C SER A 141 3.76 -23.45 4.87
N ILE A 142 3.54 -23.65 3.56
CA ILE A 142 2.83 -24.80 3.00
C ILE A 142 3.61 -25.29 1.77
#